data_AF-A0A1F9TEL3-F1
#
_entry.id   AF-A0A1F9TEL3-F1
#
_cell.length_a   1.000
_cell.length_b   1.000
_cell.length_c   1.000
_cell.angle_alpha   90.00
_cell.angle_beta   90.00
_cell.angle_gamma   90.00
#
_symmetry.space_group_name_H-M   'P 1'
#
loop_
_entity.id
_entity.type
_entity.pdbx_description
1 polymer ?
#
loop_
_entity_poly.entity_id
_entity_poly.type
_entity_poly.pdbx_seq_one_letter_code
_entity_poly.pdbx_strand_id
1 'polypeptide(L)'
;MQLELFPETAPAPAYLFFDTETTGLPRSWNAPVTALDNWPRMVQLAYMAYDAEGNLLSSVNTIIKPEGYAIPADASRVHGITTERALKEGRDLLTVLLEFKALLDQAKYLVAHNMSFDEKIVGAELLRKNLPDIHASKFKICTMHGTTEYCAIPGPRGYKWPKLVELHCKLFGTEFDGAHDASADVAATAKCFWELMRRGVITVKSV
;
A
#
# COMPACT_ATOMS: atom_id res chain seq x y z
N MET A 1 27.62 2.71 39.98
CA MET A 1 26.58 3.39 39.18
C MET A 1 27.01 3.28 37.73
N GLN A 2 26.55 2.23 37.05
CA GLN A 2 26.93 1.95 35.67
C GLN A 2 25.65 2.16 34.85
N LEU A 3 25.51 3.34 34.25
CA LEU A 3 24.45 3.57 33.26
C LEU A 3 24.87 2.81 32.00
N GLU A 4 24.16 1.73 31.71
CA GLU A 4 24.25 1.07 30.41
C GLU A 4 23.61 1.97 29.36
N LEU A 5 24.47 2.63 28.58
CA LEU A 5 24.12 3.24 27.30
C LEU A 5 23.91 2.11 26.28
N PHE A 6 22.74 1.49 26.29
CA PHE A 6 22.28 0.79 25.09
C PHE A 6 21.79 1.87 24.11
N PRO A 7 22.28 1.91 22.86
CA PRO A 7 21.62 2.71 21.85
C PRO A 7 20.20 2.18 21.71
N GLU A 8 19.22 3.07 21.89
CA GLU A 8 17.82 2.82 21.59
C GLU A 8 17.76 2.23 20.18
N THR A 9 17.39 0.95 20.06
CA THR A 9 17.13 0.35 18.75
C THR A 9 16.09 1.23 18.07
N ALA A 10 16.33 1.62 16.81
CA ALA A 10 15.38 2.42 16.07
C ALA A 10 13.96 1.85 16.24
N PRO A 11 12.94 2.68 16.52
CA PRO A 11 11.60 2.19 16.81
C PRO A 11 11.10 1.28 15.68
N ALA A 12 10.58 0.11 16.05
CA ALA A 12 10.01 -0.82 15.09
C ALA A 12 8.65 -0.29 14.59
N PRO A 13 8.32 -0.43 13.30
CA PRO A 13 7.03 0.03 12.81
C PRO A 13 5.89 -0.80 13.41
N ALA A 14 4.84 -0.13 13.87
CA ALA A 14 3.59 -0.78 14.23
C ALA A 14 2.64 -0.86 13.03
N TYR A 15 2.62 0.18 12.20
CA TYR A 15 1.79 0.30 11.00
C TYR A 15 2.67 0.45 9.76
N LEU A 16 2.31 -0.28 8.70
CA LEU A 16 2.90 -0.12 7.38
C LEU A 16 1.78 0.14 6.37
N PHE A 17 1.79 1.34 5.83
CA PHE A 17 0.91 1.78 4.75
C PHE A 17 1.61 1.52 3.43
N PHE A 18 0.90 1.04 2.42
CA PHE A 18 1.48 0.87 1.10
C PHE A 18 0.42 0.96 0.01
N ASP A 19 0.88 1.33 -1.17
CA ASP A 19 0.10 1.43 -2.39
C ASP A 19 0.97 1.02 -3.59
N THR A 20 0.35 0.43 -4.62
CA THR A 20 1.05 -0.07 -5.80
C THR A 20 0.45 0.44 -7.10
N GLU A 21 1.31 0.95 -7.98
CA GLU A 21 0.96 1.08 -9.39
C GLU A 21 1.36 -0.17 -10.16
N THR A 22 0.56 -0.55 -11.15
CA THR A 22 0.73 -1.81 -11.84
C THR A 22 0.49 -1.70 -13.33
N THR A 23 0.93 -2.73 -14.06
CA THR A 23 0.71 -2.85 -15.51
C THR A 23 -0.75 -3.05 -15.93
N GLY A 24 -1.71 -3.15 -14.98
CA GLY A 24 -3.13 -3.30 -15.29
C GLY A 24 -3.91 -3.95 -14.15
N LEU A 25 -5.02 -4.60 -14.48
CA LEU A 25 -5.86 -5.32 -13.53
C LEU A 25 -5.61 -6.84 -13.59
N PRO A 26 -5.95 -7.61 -12.54
CA PRO A 26 -5.76 -9.05 -12.58
C PRO A 26 -6.76 -9.69 -13.55
N ARG A 27 -6.38 -10.80 -14.17
CA ARG A 27 -7.29 -11.55 -15.07
C ARG A 27 -8.53 -12.05 -14.32
N SER A 28 -8.33 -12.47 -13.07
CA SER A 28 -9.36 -12.87 -12.12
C SER A 28 -9.02 -12.38 -10.73
N TRP A 29 -9.95 -11.66 -10.11
CA TRP A 29 -9.84 -11.17 -8.74
C TRP A 29 -9.85 -12.30 -7.69
N ASN A 30 -10.39 -13.47 -8.05
CA ASN A 30 -10.53 -14.61 -7.14
C ASN A 30 -9.35 -15.60 -7.22
N ALA A 31 -8.34 -15.34 -8.05
CA ALA A 31 -7.20 -16.24 -8.17
C ALA A 31 -6.38 -16.30 -6.87
N PRO A 32 -5.74 -17.43 -6.54
CA PRO A 32 -4.75 -17.45 -5.47
C PRO A 32 -3.54 -16.58 -5.86
N VAL A 33 -2.80 -16.08 -4.86
CA VAL A 33 -1.59 -15.27 -5.08
C VAL A 33 -0.51 -16.04 -5.85
N THR A 34 -0.48 -17.37 -5.70
CA THR A 34 0.44 -18.28 -6.40
C THR A 34 0.18 -18.42 -7.90
N ALA A 35 -0.98 -17.97 -8.40
CA ALA A 35 -1.25 -17.91 -9.83
C ALA A 35 -0.56 -16.68 -10.44
N LEU A 36 0.78 -16.70 -10.53
CA LEU A 36 1.59 -15.52 -10.82
C LEU A 36 1.25 -14.84 -12.17
N ASP A 37 0.80 -15.59 -13.17
CA ASP A 37 0.39 -15.04 -14.47
C ASP A 37 -0.96 -14.32 -14.45
N ASN A 38 -1.75 -14.51 -13.38
CA ASN A 38 -3.01 -13.80 -13.17
C ASN A 38 -2.79 -12.34 -12.76
N TRP A 39 -1.77 -12.11 -11.93
CA TRP A 39 -1.53 -10.84 -11.26
C TRP A 39 -0.65 -9.94 -12.12
N PRO A 40 -0.99 -8.65 -12.27
CA PRO A 40 -0.18 -7.72 -13.05
C PRO A 40 1.20 -7.53 -12.42
N ARG A 41 2.13 -6.99 -13.21
CA ARG A 41 3.47 -6.63 -12.74
C ARG A 41 3.45 -5.27 -12.03
N MET A 42 4.20 -5.17 -10.93
CA MET A 42 4.37 -3.95 -10.15
C MET A 42 5.23 -2.93 -10.90
N VAL A 43 4.75 -1.70 -10.99
CA VAL A 43 5.39 -0.56 -11.68
C VAL A 43 5.93 0.46 -10.68
N GLN A 44 5.21 0.69 -9.59
CA GLN A 44 5.63 1.57 -8.50
C GLN A 44 5.24 0.92 -7.18
N LEU A 45 6.05 1.13 -6.16
CA LEU A 45 5.72 0.82 -4.78
C LEU A 45 6.01 2.05 -3.94
N ALA A 46 5.00 2.52 -3.22
CA ALA A 46 5.16 3.52 -2.19
C ALA A 46 4.69 2.97 -0.85
N TYR A 47 5.40 3.31 0.22
CA TYR A 47 5.05 2.88 1.56
C TYR A 47 5.47 3.89 2.62
N MET A 48 4.70 3.92 3.70
CA MET A 48 4.97 4.74 4.88
C MET A 48 4.88 3.89 6.13
N ALA A 49 5.92 3.91 6.95
CA ALA A 49 6.03 3.15 8.17
C ALA A 49 5.87 4.08 9.37
N TYR A 50 5.01 3.71 10.32
CA TYR A 50 4.72 4.49 11.52
C TYR A 50 4.89 3.63 12.78
N ASP A 51 5.32 4.24 13.88
CA ASP A 51 5.30 3.61 15.20
C ASP A 51 3.86 3.47 15.76
N ALA A 52 3.72 3.01 17.00
CA ALA A 52 2.41 2.78 17.62
C ALA A 52 1.69 4.08 17.96
N GLU A 53 2.45 5.15 18.20
CA GLU A 53 2.00 6.49 18.56
C GLU A 53 1.60 7.32 17.33
N GLY A 54 1.91 6.83 16.12
CA GLY A 54 1.58 7.49 14.86
C GLY A 54 2.66 8.45 14.36
N ASN A 55 3.89 8.35 14.86
CA ASN A 55 5.04 9.09 14.32
C ASN A 55 5.56 8.38 13.07
N LEU A 56 5.87 9.17 12.04
CA LEU A 56 6.43 8.68 10.79
C LEU A 56 7.89 8.25 10.98
N LEU A 57 8.18 6.99 10.70
CA LEU A 57 9.52 6.40 10.79
C LEU A 57 10.23 6.36 9.44
N SER A 58 9.49 6.06 8.37
CA SER A 58 10.03 5.93 7.02
C SER A 58 8.96 6.24 5.98
N SER A 59 9.36 6.85 4.87
CA SER A 59 8.53 7.07 3.70
C SER A 59 9.38 6.79 2.46
N VAL A 60 8.89 5.92 1.59
CA VAL A 60 9.59 5.51 0.37
C VAL A 60 8.62 5.58 -0.80
N ASN A 61 9.10 6.12 -1.92
CA ASN A 61 8.46 6.09 -3.21
C ASN A 61 9.49 5.57 -4.22
N THR A 62 9.17 4.50 -4.94
CA THR A 62 10.09 3.91 -5.91
C THR A 62 9.37 3.38 -7.14
N ILE A 63 9.86 3.78 -8.32
CA ILE A 63 9.53 3.12 -9.59
C ILE A 63 10.33 1.82 -9.68
N ILE A 64 9.69 0.76 -10.14
CA ILE A 64 10.31 -0.54 -10.34
C ILE A 64 10.84 -0.64 -11.78
N LYS A 65 12.09 -1.07 -11.91
CA LYS A 65 12.67 -1.38 -13.22
C LYS A 65 12.00 -2.64 -13.79
N PRO A 66 11.41 -2.58 -15.00
CA PRO A 66 10.73 -3.74 -15.57
C PRO A 66 11.66 -4.91 -15.85
N GLU A 67 11.20 -6.13 -15.51
CA GLU A 67 11.91 -7.39 -15.73
C GLU A 67 11.08 -8.30 -16.63
N GLY A 68 11.37 -8.26 -17.93
CA GLY A 68 10.70 -9.10 -18.93
C GLY A 68 9.26 -8.69 -19.23
N TYR A 69 8.88 -7.44 -18.95
CA TYR A 69 7.57 -6.89 -19.31
C TYR A 69 7.68 -5.44 -19.77
N ALA A 70 6.67 -5.00 -20.53
CA ALA A 70 6.45 -3.61 -20.85
C ALA A 70 5.24 -3.08 -20.07
N ILE A 71 5.26 -1.80 -19.72
CA ILE A 71 4.13 -1.10 -19.12
C ILE A 71 3.18 -0.70 -20.25
N PRO A 72 1.93 -1.20 -20.27
CA PRO A 72 0.97 -0.85 -21.31
C PRO A 72 0.63 0.64 -21.30
N ALA A 73 0.41 1.21 -22.49
CA ALA A 73 0.09 2.62 -22.63
C ALA A 73 -1.16 3.04 -21.83
N ASP A 74 -2.12 2.13 -21.68
CA ASP A 74 -3.34 2.37 -20.91
C ASP A 74 -3.06 2.54 -19.42
N ALA A 75 -2.18 1.71 -18.85
CA ALA A 75 -1.71 1.85 -17.48
C ALA A 75 -0.88 3.12 -17.31
N SER A 76 0.07 3.37 -18.23
CA SER A 76 0.88 4.59 -18.21
C SER A 76 0.05 5.88 -18.29
N ARG A 77 -1.11 5.88 -18.97
CA ARG A 77 -2.01 7.05 -18.99
C ARG A 77 -2.68 7.31 -17.64
N VAL A 78 -2.84 6.28 -16.81
CA VAL A 78 -3.42 6.41 -15.47
C VAL A 78 -2.37 6.94 -14.50
N HIS A 79 -1.21 6.28 -14.40
CA HIS A 79 -0.22 6.57 -13.36
C HIS A 79 1.02 7.34 -13.85
N GLY A 80 1.10 7.70 -15.12
CA GLY A 80 2.17 8.56 -15.66
C GLY A 80 3.58 7.94 -15.75
N ILE A 81 3.72 6.62 -15.63
CA ILE A 81 5.02 5.92 -15.71
C ILE A 81 5.07 5.10 -17.00
N THR A 82 5.96 5.47 -17.92
CA THR A 82 6.21 4.71 -19.15
C THR A 82 7.27 3.65 -18.94
N THR A 83 7.31 2.65 -19.84
CA THR A 83 8.39 1.65 -19.85
C THR A 83 9.77 2.29 -19.94
N GLU A 84 9.92 3.32 -20.79
CA GLU A 84 11.18 4.07 -20.95
C GLU A 84 11.61 4.73 -19.64
N ARG A 85 10.68 5.44 -18.98
CA ARG A 85 10.93 6.08 -17.69
C ARG A 85 11.31 5.05 -16.63
N ALA A 86 10.57 3.94 -16.54
CA ALA A 86 10.83 2.88 -15.56
C ALA A 86 12.16 2.16 -15.80
N LEU A 87 12.60 1.99 -17.05
CA LEU A 87 13.91 1.44 -17.36
C LEU A 87 15.07 2.38 -16.98
N LYS A 88 14.85 3.69 -17.08
CA LYS A 88 15.84 4.74 -16.80
C LYS A 88 15.95 5.06 -15.31
N GLU A 89 14.81 5.19 -14.63
CA GLU A 89 14.69 5.71 -13.26
C GLU A 89 14.38 4.61 -12.24
N GLY A 90 13.92 3.44 -12.69
CA GLY A 90 13.46 2.38 -11.81
C GLY A 90 14.58 1.67 -11.06
N ARG A 91 14.26 1.21 -9.85
CA ARG A 91 15.13 0.40 -9.00
C ARG A 91 14.91 -1.09 -9.25
N ASP A 92 15.93 -1.89 -8.94
CA ASP A 92 15.86 -3.35 -8.98
C ASP A 92 14.76 -3.87 -8.05
N LEU A 93 13.90 -4.76 -8.56
CA LEU A 93 12.73 -5.26 -7.84
C LEU A 93 13.12 -6.02 -6.57
N LEU A 94 14.14 -6.89 -6.63
CA LEU A 94 14.54 -7.70 -5.48
C LEU A 94 15.03 -6.80 -4.33
N THR A 95 15.84 -5.80 -4.64
CA THR A 95 16.35 -4.83 -3.67
C THR A 95 15.20 -4.11 -2.95
N VAL A 96 14.23 -3.61 -3.72
CA VAL A 96 13.06 -2.89 -3.17
C VAL A 96 12.19 -3.81 -2.32
N LEU A 97 11.95 -5.05 -2.76
CA LEU A 97 11.17 -6.02 -1.98
C LEU A 97 11.85 -6.39 -0.66
N LEU A 98 13.18 -6.51 -0.62
CA LEU A 98 13.92 -6.79 0.61
C LEU A 98 13.83 -5.63 1.61
N GLU A 99 13.97 -4.38 1.13
CA GLU A 99 13.80 -3.18 1.95
C GLU A 99 12.38 -3.07 2.52
N PHE A 100 11.38 -3.26 1.67
CA PHE A 100 9.97 -3.26 2.08
C PHE A 100 9.67 -4.39 3.07
N LYS A 101 10.16 -5.60 2.79
CA LYS A 101 9.94 -6.78 3.61
C LYS A 101 10.53 -6.64 5.01
N ALA A 102 11.67 -5.96 5.16
CA ALA A 102 12.26 -5.69 6.47
C ALA A 102 11.31 -4.89 7.39
N LEU A 103 10.53 -3.96 6.82
CA LEU A 103 9.51 -3.20 7.56
C LEU A 103 8.23 -4.02 7.72
N LEU A 104 7.78 -4.72 6.66
CA LEU A 104 6.58 -5.55 6.67
C LEU A 104 6.64 -6.65 7.74
N ASP A 105 7.80 -7.30 7.88
CA ASP A 105 7.99 -8.41 8.82
C ASP A 105 7.96 -7.92 10.28
N GLN A 106 8.29 -6.66 10.54
CA GLN A 106 8.17 -6.02 11.86
C GLN A 106 6.78 -5.45 12.12
N ALA A 107 6.15 -4.86 11.09
CA ALA A 107 4.85 -4.21 11.19
C ALA A 107 3.76 -5.16 11.67
N LYS A 108 2.91 -4.68 12.59
CA LYS A 108 1.77 -5.46 13.07
C LYS A 108 0.53 -5.27 12.19
N TYR A 109 0.29 -4.02 11.79
CA TYR A 109 -0.82 -3.61 10.96
C TYR A 109 -0.33 -3.24 9.56
N LEU A 110 -0.99 -3.82 8.57
CA LEU A 110 -0.83 -3.49 7.17
C LEU A 110 -2.06 -2.68 6.76
N VAL A 111 -1.84 -1.52 6.14
CA VAL A 111 -2.93 -0.62 5.76
C VAL A 111 -2.82 -0.23 4.30
N ALA A 112 -3.92 -0.33 3.56
CA ALA A 112 -4.01 0.11 2.18
C ALA A 112 -5.44 0.56 1.89
N HIS A 113 -5.64 1.36 0.85
CA HIS A 113 -7.00 1.69 0.44
C HIS A 113 -7.67 0.46 -0.17
N ASN A 114 -7.05 -0.22 -1.13
CA ASN A 114 -7.54 -1.45 -1.74
C ASN A 114 -6.69 -2.68 -1.35
N MET A 115 -6.63 -2.98 -0.04
CA MET A 115 -5.80 -4.06 0.52
C MET A 115 -5.85 -5.39 -0.25
N SER A 116 -7.03 -5.84 -0.67
CA SER A 116 -7.15 -7.12 -1.40
C SER A 116 -6.46 -7.13 -2.76
N PHE A 117 -6.25 -5.95 -3.36
CA PHE A 117 -5.47 -5.80 -4.57
C PHE A 117 -3.99 -5.68 -4.25
N ASP A 118 -3.60 -4.66 -3.48
CA ASP A 118 -2.20 -4.35 -3.20
C ASP A 118 -1.46 -5.52 -2.54
N GLU A 119 -2.11 -6.23 -1.61
CA GLU A 119 -1.51 -7.40 -0.97
C GLU A 119 -1.15 -8.50 -1.97
N LYS A 120 -1.94 -8.65 -3.05
CA LYS A 120 -1.74 -9.68 -4.06
C LYS A 120 -0.67 -9.28 -5.05
N ILE A 121 -0.52 -7.99 -5.34
CA ILE A 121 0.57 -7.46 -6.15
C ILE A 121 1.90 -7.70 -5.44
N VAL A 122 2.00 -7.25 -4.18
CA VAL A 122 3.19 -7.46 -3.34
C VAL A 122 3.48 -8.96 -3.20
N GLY A 123 2.49 -9.75 -2.81
CA GLY A 123 2.66 -11.19 -2.63
C GLY A 123 3.11 -11.91 -3.91
N ALA A 124 2.55 -11.56 -5.07
CA ALA A 124 2.98 -12.12 -6.34
C ALA A 124 4.42 -11.75 -6.69
N GLU A 125 4.85 -10.50 -6.48
CA GLU A 125 6.24 -10.10 -6.74
C GLU A 125 7.23 -10.75 -5.75
N LEU A 126 6.85 -10.91 -4.46
CA LEU A 126 7.63 -11.69 -3.49
C LEU A 126 7.85 -13.12 -4.00
N LEU A 127 6.77 -13.80 -4.40
CA LEU A 127 6.84 -15.17 -4.91
C LEU A 127 7.65 -15.28 -6.22
N ARG A 128 7.53 -14.33 -7.15
CA ARG A 128 8.37 -14.28 -8.37
C ARG A 128 9.86 -14.17 -8.05
N LYS A 129 10.22 -13.56 -6.93
CA LYS A 129 11.60 -13.46 -6.41
C LYS A 129 11.99 -14.57 -5.44
N ASN A 130 11.18 -15.63 -5.31
CA ASN A 130 11.37 -16.74 -4.38
C ASN A 130 11.46 -16.29 -2.91
N LEU A 131 10.80 -15.19 -2.57
CA LEU A 131 10.66 -14.71 -1.19
C LEU A 131 9.34 -15.22 -0.59
N PRO A 132 9.29 -15.50 0.72
CA PRO A 132 8.05 -15.84 1.40
C PRO A 132 7.02 -14.72 1.26
N ASP A 133 5.76 -15.10 1.03
CA ASP A 133 4.62 -14.19 0.99
C ASP A 133 4.37 -13.52 2.36
N ILE A 134 3.48 -12.54 2.37
CA ILE A 134 3.01 -11.82 3.57
C ILE A 134 2.49 -12.82 4.59
N HIS A 135 3.07 -12.80 5.79
CA HIS A 135 2.71 -13.73 6.85
C HIS A 135 1.24 -13.58 7.28
N ALA A 136 0.55 -14.69 7.50
CA ALA A 136 -0.89 -14.70 7.85
C ALA A 136 -1.21 -14.04 9.20
N SER A 137 -0.22 -13.83 10.07
CA SER A 137 -0.40 -13.16 11.37
C SER A 137 -0.58 -11.64 11.28
N LYS A 138 -0.32 -11.03 10.11
CA LYS A 138 -0.43 -9.58 9.93
C LYS A 138 -1.90 -9.16 9.95
N PHE A 139 -2.22 -8.11 10.71
CA PHE A 139 -3.56 -7.53 10.71
C PHE A 139 -3.72 -6.60 9.52
N LYS A 140 -4.64 -6.91 8.62
CA LYS A 140 -4.84 -6.18 7.37
C LYS A 140 -6.04 -5.24 7.49
N ILE A 141 -5.83 -3.97 7.20
CA ILE A 141 -6.85 -2.92 7.27
C ILE A 141 -7.04 -2.34 5.88
N CYS A 142 -8.26 -2.44 5.37
CA CYS A 142 -8.66 -1.88 4.09
C CYS A 142 -9.51 -0.64 4.34
N THR A 143 -8.99 0.56 4.06
CA THR A 143 -9.78 1.79 4.31
C THR A 143 -10.96 1.91 3.33
N MET A 144 -10.88 1.35 2.12
CA MET A 144 -12.01 1.29 1.18
C MET A 144 -13.20 0.51 1.77
N HIS A 145 -12.99 -0.74 2.19
CA HIS A 145 -14.06 -1.54 2.80
C HIS A 145 -14.49 -0.98 4.16
N GLY A 146 -13.52 -0.63 5.01
CA GLY A 146 -13.78 -0.14 6.37
C GLY A 146 -14.57 1.18 6.42
N THR A 147 -14.63 1.92 5.32
CA THR A 147 -15.35 3.19 5.24
C THR A 147 -16.57 3.17 4.32
N THR A 148 -16.98 2.00 3.80
CA THR A 148 -18.13 1.91 2.88
C THR A 148 -19.41 2.47 3.52
N GLU A 149 -19.75 2.04 4.73
CA GLU A 149 -20.91 2.54 5.48
C GLU A 149 -20.73 3.99 5.93
N TYR A 150 -19.50 4.40 6.29
CA TYR A 150 -19.21 5.77 6.72
C TYR A 150 -19.38 6.78 5.59
N CYS A 151 -18.90 6.44 4.39
CA CYS A 151 -19.03 7.27 3.20
C CYS A 151 -20.48 7.25 2.67
N ALA A 152 -21.18 6.12 2.80
CA ALA A 152 -22.60 5.95 2.44
C ALA A 152 -22.92 6.41 1.01
N ILE A 153 -22.02 6.16 0.06
CA ILE A 153 -22.16 6.62 -1.33
C ILE A 153 -23.08 5.67 -2.08
N PRO A 154 -24.22 6.12 -2.65
CA PRO A 154 -25.14 5.24 -3.35
C PRO A 154 -24.49 4.49 -4.52
N GLY A 155 -24.78 3.20 -4.63
CA GLY A 155 -24.42 2.34 -5.74
C GLY A 155 -25.56 1.39 -6.13
N PRO A 156 -25.40 0.57 -7.18
CA PRO A 156 -26.49 -0.23 -7.73
C PRO A 156 -27.07 -1.29 -6.78
N ARG A 157 -26.35 -1.68 -5.71
CA ARG A 157 -26.73 -2.76 -4.79
C ARG A 157 -26.52 -2.38 -3.31
N GLY A 158 -26.69 -1.10 -2.98
CA GLY A 158 -26.35 -0.55 -1.67
C GLY A 158 -25.23 0.48 -1.78
N TYR A 159 -24.49 0.73 -0.70
CA TYR A 159 -23.37 1.66 -0.76
C TYR A 159 -22.21 1.07 -1.57
N LYS A 160 -21.70 1.86 -2.52
CA LYS A 160 -20.49 1.48 -3.27
C LYS A 160 -19.27 1.72 -2.40
N TRP A 161 -18.20 0.99 -2.71
CA TRP A 161 -16.88 1.27 -2.17
C TRP A 161 -16.44 2.69 -2.55
N PRO A 162 -15.97 3.49 -1.57
CA PRO A 162 -15.46 4.82 -1.85
C PRO A 162 -14.11 4.70 -2.58
N LYS A 163 -13.88 5.60 -3.53
CA LYS A 163 -12.53 5.91 -4.01
C LYS A 163 -11.80 6.69 -2.92
N LEU A 164 -10.46 6.67 -2.96
CA LEU A 164 -9.65 7.37 -1.96
C LEU A 164 -9.94 8.87 -1.94
N VAL A 165 -10.11 9.49 -3.12
CA VAL A 165 -10.49 10.90 -3.26
C VAL A 165 -11.84 11.22 -2.61
N GLU A 166 -12.81 10.31 -2.70
CA GLU A 166 -14.14 10.47 -2.09
C GLU A 166 -14.06 10.35 -0.56
N LEU A 167 -13.26 9.41 -0.06
CA LEU A 167 -13.00 9.28 1.37
C LEU A 167 -12.27 10.51 1.91
N HIS A 168 -11.23 10.98 1.22
CA HIS A 168 -10.49 12.19 1.60
C HIS A 168 -11.43 13.42 1.63
N CYS A 169 -12.25 13.59 0.59
CA CYS A 169 -13.26 14.66 0.53
C CYS A 169 -14.28 14.57 1.67
N LYS A 170 -14.78 13.36 1.99
CA LYS A 170 -15.70 13.14 3.12
C LYS A 170 -15.08 13.54 4.47
N LEU A 171 -13.78 13.30 4.65
CA LEU A 171 -13.08 13.58 5.90
C LEU A 171 -12.67 15.04 6.03
N PHE A 172 -12.18 15.65 4.94
CA PHE A 172 -11.47 16.94 4.98
C PHE A 172 -12.15 18.06 4.18
N GLY A 173 -13.22 17.77 3.44
CA GLY A 173 -13.94 18.75 2.61
C GLY A 173 -13.22 19.11 1.30
N THR A 174 -12.11 18.46 0.98
CA THR A 174 -11.35 18.66 -0.26
C THR A 174 -10.87 17.33 -0.82
N GLU A 175 -10.68 17.24 -2.12
CA GLU A 175 -9.88 16.17 -2.72
C GLU A 175 -8.38 16.39 -2.43
N PHE A 176 -7.53 15.47 -2.87
CA PHE A 176 -6.08 15.60 -2.84
C PHE A 176 -5.53 15.51 -4.27
N ASP A 177 -4.41 16.19 -4.51
CA ASP A 177 -3.77 16.20 -5.82
C ASP A 177 -2.92 14.94 -6.03
N GLY A 178 -2.76 14.53 -7.29
CA GLY A 178 -1.85 13.44 -7.66
C GLY A 178 -2.42 12.04 -7.47
N ALA A 179 -3.75 11.86 -7.44
CA ALA A 179 -4.35 10.53 -7.45
C ALA A 179 -3.79 9.67 -8.60
N HIS A 180 -3.56 8.37 -8.34
CA HIS A 180 -2.85 7.44 -9.23
C HIS A 180 -1.33 7.69 -9.33
N ASP A 181 -0.76 8.35 -8.32
CA ASP A 181 0.65 8.20 -7.96
C ASP A 181 0.69 7.51 -6.59
N ALA A 182 1.40 6.37 -6.50
CA ALA A 182 1.40 5.56 -5.28
C ALA A 182 1.83 6.35 -4.04
N SER A 183 2.70 7.36 -4.18
CA SER A 183 3.16 8.16 -3.03
C SER A 183 2.13 9.17 -2.55
N ALA A 184 1.39 9.79 -3.47
CA ALA A 184 0.25 10.63 -3.12
C ALA A 184 -0.87 9.79 -2.47
N ASP A 185 -1.16 8.62 -3.05
CA ASP A 185 -2.22 7.73 -2.58
C ASP A 185 -1.89 7.10 -1.21
N VAL A 186 -0.65 6.67 -0.96
CA VAL A 186 -0.27 6.16 0.37
C VAL A 186 -0.29 7.26 1.43
N ALA A 187 0.11 8.49 1.10
CA ALA A 187 0.07 9.63 2.02
C ALA A 187 -1.38 10.03 2.35
N ALA A 188 -2.25 10.08 1.34
CA ALA A 188 -3.68 10.33 1.52
C ALA A 188 -4.34 9.20 2.33
N THR A 189 -3.96 7.94 2.09
CA THR A 189 -4.44 6.77 2.85
C THR A 189 -4.04 6.87 4.33
N ALA A 190 -2.77 7.19 4.62
CA ALA A 190 -2.29 7.35 6.00
C ALA A 190 -3.05 8.48 6.71
N LYS A 191 -3.17 9.65 6.06
CA LYS A 191 -3.92 10.80 6.59
C LYS A 191 -5.38 10.45 6.87
N CYS A 192 -6.06 9.76 5.95
CA CYS A 192 -7.44 9.32 6.13
C CYS A 192 -7.55 8.34 7.30
N PHE A 193 -6.66 7.35 7.39
CA PHE A 193 -6.67 6.35 8.45
C PHE A 193 -6.53 6.99 9.84
N TRP A 194 -5.57 7.89 10.03
CA TRP A 194 -5.38 8.55 11.32
C TRP A 194 -6.58 9.41 11.72
N GLU A 195 -7.21 10.08 10.75
CA GLU A 195 -8.45 10.83 11.01
C GLU A 195 -9.64 9.92 11.34
N LEU A 196 -9.75 8.76 10.68
CA LEU A 196 -10.79 7.76 10.97
C LEU A 196 -10.61 7.18 12.38
N MET A 197 -9.37 6.90 12.78
CA MET A 197 -9.01 6.48 14.14
C MET A 197 -9.38 7.57 15.16
N ARG A 198 -9.02 8.83 14.91
CA ARG A 198 -9.35 9.98 15.77
C ARG A 198 -10.86 10.17 15.93
N ARG A 199 -11.64 9.91 14.89
CA ARG A 199 -13.12 9.98 14.91
C ARG A 199 -13.79 8.72 15.46
N GLY A 200 -13.03 7.65 15.76
CA GLY A 200 -13.57 6.37 16.21
C GLY A 200 -14.37 5.61 15.14
N VAL A 201 -14.20 5.95 13.86
CA VAL A 201 -14.86 5.25 12.73
C VAL A 201 -14.19 3.91 12.48
N ILE A 202 -12.85 3.88 12.56
CA ILE A 202 -12.06 2.66 12.59
C ILE A 202 -11.47 2.54 13.98
N THR A 203 -11.47 1.33 14.51
CA THR A 203 -10.74 0.98 15.73
C THR A 203 -9.84 -0.22 15.42
N VAL A 204 -8.60 -0.16 15.90
CA VAL A 204 -7.72 -1.33 15.91
C VAL A 204 -7.74 -1.93 17.29
N LYS A 205 -7.62 -3.26 17.39
CA LYS A 205 -7.56 -3.92 18.69
C LYS A 205 -6.28 -3.51 19.41
N SER A 206 -6.41 -2.74 20.48
CA SER A 206 -5.39 -2.70 21.53
C SER A 206 -5.28 -4.12 22.09
N VAL A 207 -4.07 -4.64 22.19
CA VAL A 207 -3.81 -5.92 22.89
C VAL A 207 -3.56 -5.61 24.34
#